data_AF-K1SDN0-F1
#
_entry.id   AF-K1SDN0-F1
#
_cell.length_a   1.000
_cell.length_b   1.000
_cell.length_c   1.000
_cell.angle_alpha   90.00
_cell.angle_beta   90.00
_cell.angle_gamma   90.00
#
_symmetry.space_group_name_H-M   'P 1'
#
loop_
_entity.id
_entity.type
_entity.pdbx_description
1 polymer ?
#
loop_
_entity_poly.entity_id
_entity_poly.type
_entity_poly.pdbx_seq_one_letter_code
_entity_poly.pdbx_strand_id
1 'polypeptide(L)'
;DGTLLAPQQYDPEKWRLAAEAARDVIWLDVHDLYRDPTGDPYLSFRNLFLKWNDEIIFATSKTDWEWGHDKRCTPQPGGYSMMQATQNIVDAFYTRDGLDKDDDENYTETGFATSDDPAEYGMAEDGVNRGYLMGESNMYVNREPRFYASISYNGRPVLAAQTVDDKNYYSSDANKDGRGRAEYYYSGLAGV
;
A
#
# COMPACT_ATOMS: atom_id res chain seq x y z
N ASP A 1 -18.36 29.71 17.48
CA ASP A 1 -17.85 30.96 18.11
C ASP A 1 -17.15 31.88 17.11
N GLY A 2 -16.90 31.46 15.85
CA GLY A 2 -16.30 32.33 14.83
C GLY A 2 -14.78 32.49 14.97
N THR A 3 -14.15 31.69 15.84
CA THR A 3 -12.70 31.64 15.98
C THR A 3 -12.09 31.11 14.70
N LEU A 4 -11.22 31.91 14.08
CA LEU A 4 -10.47 31.47 12.90
C LEU A 4 -9.48 30.37 13.33
N LEU A 5 -9.61 29.18 12.74
CA LEU A 5 -8.72 28.05 12.99
C LEU A 5 -7.37 28.17 12.26
N ALA A 6 -7.30 29.04 11.25
CA ALA A 6 -6.11 29.32 10.49
C ALA A 6 -6.10 30.78 9.98
N PRO A 7 -4.90 31.40 9.84
CA PRO A 7 -4.79 32.75 9.29
C PRO A 7 -5.32 32.81 7.85
N GLN A 8 -6.05 33.88 7.53
CA GLN A 8 -6.69 34.07 6.22
C GLN A 8 -5.81 34.77 5.19
N GLN A 9 -4.66 35.30 5.62
CA GLN A 9 -3.70 35.98 4.75
C GLN A 9 -2.47 35.10 4.52
N TYR A 10 -2.00 35.09 3.27
CA TYR A 10 -0.75 34.48 2.91
C TYR A 10 0.40 35.17 3.66
N ASP A 11 1.28 34.35 4.22
CA ASP A 11 2.48 34.80 4.92
C ASP A 11 3.64 33.89 4.50
N PRO A 12 4.59 34.39 3.67
CA PRO A 12 5.72 33.60 3.21
C PRO A 12 6.64 33.16 4.36
N GLU A 13 6.62 33.87 5.50
CA GLU A 13 7.49 33.55 6.64
C GLU A 13 7.17 32.18 7.25
N LYS A 14 5.93 31.72 7.13
CA LYS A 14 5.53 30.38 7.59
C LYS A 14 6.26 29.26 6.87
N TRP A 15 6.56 29.43 5.58
CA TRP A 15 7.35 28.45 4.83
C TRP A 15 8.80 28.42 5.30
N ARG A 16 9.38 29.59 5.60
CA ARG A 16 10.73 29.68 6.17
C ARG A 16 10.79 28.99 7.54
N LEU A 17 9.83 29.26 8.42
CA LEU A 17 9.74 28.64 9.75
C LEU A 17 9.52 27.12 9.66
N ALA A 18 8.67 26.65 8.75
CA ALA A 18 8.46 25.22 8.54
C ALA A 18 9.72 24.51 8.04
N ALA A 19 10.45 25.12 7.09
CA ALA A 19 11.71 24.57 6.59
C ALA A 19 12.80 24.54 7.68
N GLU A 20 12.88 25.59 8.50
CA GLU A 20 13.77 25.64 9.65
C GLU A 20 13.45 24.56 10.69
N ALA A 21 12.17 24.38 11.05
CA ALA A 21 11.76 23.34 11.99
C ALA A 21 12.05 21.92 11.45
N ALA A 22 11.79 21.67 10.16
CA ALA A 22 12.11 20.38 9.53
C ALA A 22 13.61 20.11 9.51
N ARG A 23 14.42 21.13 9.17
CA ARG A 23 15.89 21.04 9.23
C ARG A 23 16.37 20.72 10.64
N ASP A 24 15.82 21.38 11.65
CA ASP A 24 16.25 21.18 13.03
C ASP A 24 15.99 19.73 13.49
N VAL A 25 14.88 19.10 13.07
CA VAL A 25 14.62 17.66 13.30
C VAL A 25 15.64 16.78 12.58
N ILE A 26 15.91 17.05 11.30
CA ILE A 26 16.90 16.29 10.50
C ILE A 26 18.28 16.37 11.16
N TRP A 27 18.65 17.54 11.69
CA TRP A 27 19.95 17.78 12.31
C TRP A 27 20.10 17.27 13.74
N LEU A 28 19.03 16.74 14.36
CA LEU A 28 19.19 15.99 15.59
C LEU A 28 20.05 14.73 15.37
N ASP A 29 20.06 14.19 14.16
CA ASP A 29 20.83 12.98 13.79
C ASP A 29 20.48 11.77 14.69
N VAL A 30 19.21 11.68 15.10
CA VAL A 30 18.65 10.60 15.93
C VAL A 30 17.58 9.77 15.21
N HIS A 31 17.28 10.12 13.96
CA HIS A 31 16.31 9.43 13.10
C HIS A 31 16.96 9.08 11.75
N ASP A 32 16.59 7.94 11.17
CA ASP A 32 16.99 7.53 9.82
C ASP A 32 15.80 6.83 9.14
N LEU A 33 15.78 6.85 7.81
CA LEU A 33 14.78 6.11 7.04
C LEU A 33 14.91 4.61 7.31
N TYR A 34 13.80 3.97 7.63
CA TYR A 34 13.77 2.53 7.83
C TYR A 34 14.06 1.81 6.52
N ARG A 35 15.01 0.89 6.58
CA ARG A 35 15.38 -0.01 5.48
C ARG A 35 15.29 -1.42 6.03
N ASP A 36 14.49 -2.26 5.39
CA ASP A 36 14.44 -3.67 5.77
C ASP A 36 15.82 -4.31 5.52
N PRO A 37 16.30 -5.24 6.36
CA PRO A 37 17.61 -5.86 6.19
C PRO A 37 17.84 -6.57 4.85
N THR A 38 16.77 -6.95 4.16
CA THR A 38 16.81 -7.51 2.79
C THR A 38 17.07 -6.45 1.72
N GLY A 39 16.91 -5.16 2.03
CA GLY A 39 16.95 -4.08 1.04
C GLY A 39 15.69 -3.98 0.16
N ASP A 40 14.69 -4.82 0.40
CA ASP A 40 13.44 -4.82 -0.35
C ASP A 40 12.63 -3.54 -0.05
N PRO A 41 12.25 -2.75 -1.08
CA PRO A 41 11.54 -1.48 -0.89
C PRO A 41 10.09 -1.65 -0.42
N TYR A 42 9.42 -2.74 -0.82
CA TYR A 42 8.09 -3.09 -0.30
C TYR A 42 8.18 -3.41 1.19
N LEU A 43 9.14 -4.26 1.60
CA LEU A 43 9.31 -4.65 3.00
C LEU A 43 9.74 -3.48 3.85
N SER A 44 10.59 -2.60 3.32
CA SER A 44 10.98 -1.35 3.98
C SER A 44 9.75 -0.51 4.30
N PHE A 45 8.91 -0.23 3.30
CA PHE A 45 7.71 0.58 3.53
C PHE A 45 6.65 -0.12 4.39
N ARG A 46 6.40 -1.42 4.20
CA ARG A 46 5.42 -2.15 5.02
C ARG A 46 5.87 -2.22 6.48
N ASN A 47 7.12 -2.59 6.73
CA ASN A 47 7.62 -2.85 8.08
C ASN A 47 7.87 -1.56 8.87
N LEU A 48 7.97 -0.39 8.20
CA LEU A 48 7.90 0.93 8.84
C LEU A 48 6.71 1.05 9.80
N PHE A 49 5.57 0.44 9.46
CA PHE A 49 4.34 0.49 10.26
C PHE A 49 4.14 -0.72 11.18
N LEU A 50 4.94 -1.78 11.03
CA LEU A 50 4.77 -3.04 11.76
C LEU A 50 5.87 -3.32 12.80
N LYS A 51 6.98 -2.59 12.74
CA LYS A 51 8.13 -2.76 13.64
C LYS A 51 8.53 -1.41 14.23
N TRP A 52 8.96 -1.41 15.49
CA TRP A 52 9.63 -0.24 16.06
C TRP A 52 10.95 0.01 15.31
N ASN A 53 11.19 1.26 14.94
CA ASN A 53 12.34 1.65 14.12
C ASN A 53 12.71 3.14 14.34
N ASP A 54 13.86 3.53 13.80
CA ASP A 54 14.46 4.86 14.01
C ASP A 54 13.81 5.97 13.15
N GLU A 55 12.92 5.65 12.20
CA GLU A 55 12.16 6.65 11.42
C GLU A 55 10.98 7.21 12.24
N ILE A 56 10.55 6.49 13.29
CA ILE A 56 9.40 6.88 14.13
C ILE A 56 9.77 8.07 15.02
N ILE A 57 9.17 9.23 14.75
CA ILE A 57 9.27 10.44 15.60
C ILE A 57 8.24 10.41 16.74
N PHE A 58 6.99 10.03 16.42
CA PHE A 58 5.90 9.97 17.40
C PHE A 58 4.88 8.90 16.98
N ALA A 59 4.55 7.99 17.89
CA ALA A 59 3.63 6.89 17.63
C ALA A 59 2.74 6.56 18.83
N THR A 60 1.66 5.85 18.58
CA THR A 60 0.76 5.30 19.60
C THR A 60 0.62 3.80 19.42
N SER A 61 0.65 3.06 20.53
CA SER A 61 0.37 1.62 20.56
C SER A 61 -1.12 1.32 20.81
N LYS A 62 -2.00 2.32 20.63
CA LYS A 62 -3.42 2.17 20.89
C LYS A 62 -4.03 1.08 20.00
N THR A 63 -4.45 -0.01 20.63
CA THR A 63 -4.99 -1.22 19.97
C THR A 63 -6.46 -1.46 20.31
N ASP A 64 -7.06 -0.65 21.17
CA ASP A 64 -8.38 -0.88 21.78
C ASP A 64 -9.54 -0.08 21.15
N TRP A 65 -9.29 0.61 20.03
CA TRP A 65 -10.33 1.39 19.35
C TRP A 65 -11.30 0.48 18.57
N GLU A 66 -12.58 0.44 19.00
CA GLU A 66 -13.75 -0.18 18.35
C GLU A 66 -13.43 -1.27 17.30
N TRP A 67 -13.30 -2.52 17.76
CA TRP A 67 -12.97 -3.73 16.98
C TRP A 67 -11.54 -3.83 16.42
N GLY A 68 -10.72 -2.79 16.57
CA GLY A 68 -9.34 -2.73 16.09
C GLY A 68 -9.23 -2.13 14.69
N HIS A 69 -8.03 -1.72 14.29
CA HIS A 69 -7.78 -1.18 12.94
C HIS A 69 -8.02 -2.26 11.88
N ASP A 70 -7.34 -3.40 12.01
CA ASP A 70 -7.41 -4.49 11.03
C ASP A 70 -8.86 -4.94 10.77
N LYS A 71 -9.64 -5.22 11.81
CA LYS A 71 -11.03 -5.68 11.66
C LYS A 71 -11.90 -4.70 10.86
N ARG A 72 -11.68 -3.39 11.03
CA ARG A 72 -12.44 -2.35 10.32
C ARG A 72 -12.01 -2.25 8.86
N CYS A 73 -10.71 -2.37 8.59
CA CYS A 73 -10.13 -2.01 7.30
C CYS A 73 -10.02 -3.19 6.34
N THR A 74 -9.89 -4.38 6.88
CA THR A 74 -9.85 -5.63 6.14
C THR A 74 -11.20 -5.98 5.50
N PRO A 75 -11.21 -6.59 4.31
CA PRO A 75 -12.44 -7.05 3.68
C PRO A 75 -12.95 -8.41 4.19
N GLN A 76 -14.11 -8.84 3.69
CA GLN A 76 -14.68 -10.14 4.08
C GLN A 76 -13.80 -11.32 3.62
N PRO A 77 -13.83 -12.44 4.36
CA PRO A 77 -14.68 -12.73 5.53
C PRO A 77 -14.12 -12.20 6.87
N GLY A 78 -12.91 -11.63 6.84
CA GLY A 78 -12.15 -11.26 8.04
C GLY A 78 -12.54 -9.91 8.66
N GLY A 79 -13.05 -8.95 7.90
CA GLY A 79 -13.36 -7.59 8.38
C GLY A 79 -14.57 -6.93 7.72
N TYR A 80 -14.65 -5.61 7.84
CA TYR A 80 -15.82 -4.80 7.46
C TYR A 80 -15.60 -3.82 6.30
N SER A 81 -14.41 -3.77 5.69
CA SER A 81 -14.11 -2.87 4.54
C SER A 81 -14.45 -1.39 4.75
N MET A 82 -14.26 -0.86 5.96
CA MET A 82 -14.62 0.52 6.32
C MET A 82 -13.67 1.59 5.78
N MET A 83 -12.50 1.21 5.29
CA MET A 83 -11.55 2.10 4.62
C MET A 83 -11.37 1.65 3.18
N GLN A 84 -11.58 2.58 2.25
CA GLN A 84 -11.54 2.32 0.81
C GLN A 84 -10.76 3.44 0.14
N ALA A 85 -9.74 3.08 -0.64
CA ALA A 85 -9.02 4.05 -1.45
C ALA A 85 -9.91 4.52 -2.61
N THR A 86 -9.91 5.83 -2.87
CA THR A 86 -10.54 6.37 -4.08
C THR A 86 -9.63 6.15 -5.27
N GLN A 87 -10.17 6.22 -6.49
CA GLN A 87 -9.36 6.15 -7.71
C GLN A 87 -8.28 7.25 -7.72
N ASN A 88 -8.59 8.46 -7.23
CA ASN A 88 -7.58 9.52 -7.13
C ASN A 88 -6.38 9.16 -6.23
N ILE A 89 -6.60 8.36 -5.16
CA ILE A 89 -5.49 7.86 -4.32
C ILE A 89 -4.70 6.79 -5.08
N VAL A 90 -5.39 5.90 -5.80
CA VAL A 90 -4.74 4.90 -6.68
C VAL A 90 -3.88 5.61 -7.72
N ASP A 91 -4.39 6.65 -8.35
CA ASP A 91 -3.71 7.38 -9.43
C ASP A 91 -2.54 8.22 -8.93
N ALA A 92 -2.54 8.65 -7.66
CA ALA A 92 -1.47 9.44 -7.06
C ALA A 92 -0.17 8.67 -6.81
N PHE A 93 -0.19 7.33 -6.86
CA PHE A 93 1.05 6.54 -6.80
C PHE A 93 1.80 6.63 -8.12
N TYR A 94 3.12 6.65 -8.06
CA TYR A 94 3.93 6.65 -9.26
C TYR A 94 3.87 5.30 -10.00
N THR A 95 4.22 5.34 -11.28
CA THR A 95 4.56 4.14 -12.02
C THR A 95 5.87 3.55 -11.51
N ARG A 96 6.23 2.35 -11.98
CA ARG A 96 7.47 1.67 -11.63
C ARG A 96 8.71 2.49 -11.96
N ASP A 97 8.64 3.33 -13.00
CA ASP A 97 9.73 4.20 -13.43
C ASP A 97 9.81 5.50 -12.62
N GLY A 98 8.95 5.67 -11.61
CA GLY A 98 8.94 6.83 -10.72
C GLY A 98 8.30 8.07 -11.35
N LEU A 99 7.49 7.89 -12.40
CA LEU A 99 6.79 8.94 -13.10
C LEU A 99 5.33 9.02 -12.66
N ASP A 100 4.72 10.19 -12.83
CA ASP A 100 3.26 10.29 -12.81
C ASP A 100 2.68 9.45 -13.95
N LYS A 101 1.50 8.85 -13.73
CA LYS A 101 0.86 8.00 -14.72
C LYS A 101 0.55 8.73 -16.03
N ASP A 102 0.34 10.04 -15.97
CA ASP A 102 0.03 10.87 -17.14
C ASP A 102 1.30 11.28 -17.91
N ASP A 103 2.48 11.10 -17.28
CA ASP A 103 3.80 11.40 -17.84
C ASP A 103 4.59 10.14 -18.29
N ASP A 104 4.07 8.94 -18.02
CA ASP A 104 4.71 7.66 -18.38
C ASP A 104 4.13 7.08 -19.68
N GLU A 105 4.89 7.19 -20.77
CA GLU A 105 4.50 6.68 -22.09
C GLU A 105 4.33 5.15 -22.12
N ASN A 106 4.92 4.42 -21.17
CA ASN A 106 4.82 2.96 -21.07
C ASN A 106 3.64 2.50 -20.21
N TYR A 107 2.96 3.43 -19.53
CA TYR A 107 1.80 3.13 -18.69
C TYR A 107 0.49 3.23 -19.45
N THR A 108 -0.44 2.33 -19.15
CA THR A 108 -1.82 2.41 -19.63
C THR A 108 -2.76 1.84 -18.58
N GLU A 109 -3.89 2.50 -18.32
CA GLU A 109 -4.92 1.95 -17.43
C GLU A 109 -5.84 0.96 -18.13
N THR A 110 -5.86 0.98 -19.46
CA THR A 110 -6.81 0.19 -20.24
C THR A 110 -6.30 -1.22 -20.46
N GLY A 111 -7.18 -2.19 -20.23
CA GLY A 111 -6.90 -3.60 -20.45
C GLY A 111 -6.40 -4.32 -19.20
N PHE A 112 -5.74 -5.45 -19.43
CA PHE A 112 -5.31 -6.37 -18.40
C PHE A 112 -3.89 -6.85 -18.66
N ALA A 113 -3.17 -7.18 -17.58
CA ALA A 113 -1.82 -7.70 -17.65
C ALA A 113 -1.79 -8.99 -18.48
N THR A 114 -0.86 -9.08 -19.42
CA THR A 114 -0.68 -10.26 -20.28
C THR A 114 0.34 -11.26 -19.74
N SER A 115 1.08 -10.88 -18.71
CA SER A 115 2.01 -11.73 -17.97
C SER A 115 1.97 -11.39 -16.49
N ASP A 116 2.47 -12.31 -15.65
CA ASP A 116 2.77 -12.01 -14.26
C ASP A 116 3.86 -10.92 -14.18
N ASP A 117 3.94 -10.21 -13.06
CA ASP A 117 5.03 -9.28 -12.78
C ASP A 117 6.37 -10.01 -12.93
N PRO A 118 7.29 -9.56 -13.82
CA PRO A 118 8.63 -10.12 -13.88
C PRO A 118 9.22 -10.06 -12.47
N ALA A 119 9.59 -11.22 -11.95
CA ALA A 119 9.69 -11.57 -10.52
C ALA A 119 10.76 -10.83 -9.67
N GLU A 120 10.97 -9.53 -9.88
CA GLU A 120 12.02 -8.71 -9.27
C GLU A 120 11.45 -7.51 -8.48
N TYR A 121 10.19 -7.13 -8.70
CA TYR A 121 9.49 -6.12 -7.88
C TYR A 121 8.38 -6.72 -7.01
N GLY A 122 7.83 -7.87 -7.43
CA GLY A 122 6.77 -8.58 -6.72
C GLY A 122 7.28 -9.68 -5.79
N MET A 123 8.31 -10.43 -6.17
CA MET A 123 8.90 -11.41 -5.25
C MET A 123 9.81 -10.67 -4.29
N ALA A 124 9.41 -10.58 -3.03
CA ALA A 124 10.40 -10.18 -2.04
C ALA A 124 11.46 -11.28 -1.91
N GLU A 125 12.62 -10.92 -1.39
CA GLU A 125 13.70 -11.88 -1.11
C GLU A 125 13.27 -13.04 -0.18
N ASP A 126 12.12 -12.90 0.50
CA ASP A 126 11.47 -13.95 1.30
C ASP A 126 10.67 -14.98 0.49
N GLY A 127 10.60 -14.85 -0.84
CA GLY A 127 9.94 -15.77 -1.77
C GLY A 127 8.42 -15.58 -1.92
N VAL A 128 7.83 -14.53 -1.32
CA VAL A 128 6.40 -14.23 -1.44
C VAL A 128 6.14 -13.18 -2.54
N ASN A 129 5.26 -13.51 -3.49
CA ASN A 129 4.82 -12.58 -4.53
C ASN A 129 3.83 -11.55 -3.99
N ARG A 130 4.13 -10.28 -4.23
CA ARG A 130 3.41 -9.09 -3.80
C ARG A 130 3.12 -8.14 -4.96
N GLY A 131 3.63 -8.46 -6.15
CA GLY A 131 3.39 -7.74 -7.39
C GLY A 131 2.09 -8.20 -8.06
N TYR A 132 1.88 -7.73 -9.29
CA TYR A 132 0.68 -8.04 -10.06
C TYR A 132 0.76 -9.40 -10.75
N LEU A 133 -0.40 -10.01 -10.99
CA LEU A 133 -0.56 -11.24 -11.76
C LEU A 133 -1.16 -10.99 -13.14
N MET A 134 -0.96 -11.93 -14.06
CA MET A 134 -1.64 -11.96 -15.34
C MET A 134 -3.16 -11.87 -15.15
N GLY A 135 -3.81 -11.06 -15.99
CA GLY A 135 -5.27 -10.85 -15.95
C GLY A 135 -5.74 -9.83 -14.91
N GLU A 136 -4.84 -9.20 -14.16
CA GLU A 136 -5.17 -8.01 -13.35
C GLU A 136 -5.35 -6.78 -14.22
N SER A 137 -6.18 -5.83 -13.78
CA SER A 137 -6.40 -4.59 -14.53
C SER A 137 -5.14 -3.75 -14.57
N ASN A 138 -4.84 -3.14 -15.73
CA ASN A 138 -3.60 -2.39 -15.90
C ASN A 138 -3.46 -1.16 -14.98
N MET A 139 -4.56 -0.66 -14.40
CA MET A 139 -4.48 0.40 -13.37
C MET A 139 -3.68 -0.02 -12.12
N TYR A 140 -3.46 -1.32 -11.88
CA TYR A 140 -2.70 -1.85 -10.74
C TYR A 140 -1.32 -2.38 -11.13
N VAL A 141 -0.97 -2.31 -12.42
CA VAL A 141 0.20 -2.95 -13.01
C VAL A 141 1.33 -1.93 -13.13
N ASN A 142 2.58 -2.39 -12.99
CA ASN A 142 3.79 -1.54 -13.09
C ASN A 142 3.73 -0.29 -12.21
N ARG A 143 3.27 -0.44 -10.96
CA ARG A 143 3.28 0.64 -9.98
C ARG A 143 4.51 0.56 -9.08
N GLU A 144 4.77 1.63 -8.33
CA GLU A 144 5.85 1.64 -7.35
C GLU A 144 5.59 0.72 -6.13
N PRO A 145 6.62 0.28 -5.38
CA PRO A 145 6.45 -0.62 -4.22
C PRO A 145 5.48 -0.13 -3.15
N ARG A 146 5.39 1.20 -2.93
CA ARG A 146 4.45 1.82 -1.97
C ARG A 146 2.99 1.61 -2.34
N PHE A 147 2.68 1.54 -3.65
CA PHE A 147 1.34 1.20 -4.13
C PHE A 147 0.95 -0.20 -3.66
N TYR A 148 1.80 -1.19 -3.94
CA TYR A 148 1.57 -2.56 -3.49
C TYR A 148 1.58 -2.64 -1.96
N ALA A 149 2.35 -1.87 -1.21
CA ALA A 149 2.26 -1.92 0.25
C ALA A 149 0.94 -1.34 0.82
N SER A 150 0.30 -0.41 0.10
CA SER A 150 -0.81 0.40 0.62
C SER A 150 -2.19 0.05 0.07
N ILE A 151 -2.27 -0.44 -1.17
CA ILE A 151 -3.54 -0.63 -1.89
C ILE A 151 -3.82 -2.11 -2.08
N SER A 152 -4.87 -2.63 -1.44
CA SER A 152 -5.44 -3.91 -1.81
C SER A 152 -6.48 -3.71 -2.93
N TYR A 153 -6.44 -4.56 -3.95
CA TYR A 153 -7.26 -4.44 -5.15
C TYR A 153 -7.67 -5.81 -5.70
N ASN A 154 -8.62 -5.84 -6.63
CA ASN A 154 -9.16 -7.10 -7.15
C ASN A 154 -8.12 -7.84 -7.97
N GLY A 155 -7.93 -9.12 -7.67
CA GLY A 155 -7.01 -10.00 -8.36
C GLY A 155 -5.68 -10.20 -7.63
N ARG A 156 -5.37 -9.33 -6.68
CA ARG A 156 -4.13 -9.34 -5.91
C ARG A 156 -3.95 -10.63 -5.09
N PRO A 157 -2.74 -11.20 -4.95
CA PRO A 157 -2.49 -12.30 -4.04
C PRO A 157 -2.88 -12.00 -2.58
N VAL A 158 -3.57 -12.94 -1.93
CA VAL A 158 -3.89 -12.86 -0.49
C VAL A 158 -2.65 -13.25 0.31
N LEU A 159 -1.99 -12.27 0.94
CA LEU A 159 -0.67 -12.48 1.55
C LEU A 159 -0.66 -13.45 2.73
N ALA A 160 -1.77 -13.55 3.47
CA ALA A 160 -1.91 -14.52 4.56
C ALA A 160 -2.12 -15.97 4.07
N ALA A 161 -2.41 -16.18 2.78
CA ALA A 161 -2.64 -17.51 2.22
C ALA A 161 -1.32 -18.21 1.88
N GLN A 162 -0.83 -19.04 2.79
CA GLN A 162 0.48 -19.69 2.64
C GLN A 162 0.42 -20.99 1.84
N THR A 163 -0.64 -21.78 2.02
CA THR A 163 -0.80 -23.06 1.34
C THR A 163 -1.66 -22.94 0.07
N VAL A 164 -1.60 -23.95 -0.80
CA VAL A 164 -2.50 -24.03 -1.98
C VAL A 164 -3.96 -24.08 -1.55
N ASP A 165 -4.25 -24.76 -0.43
CA ASP A 165 -5.61 -24.85 0.12
C ASP A 165 -6.09 -23.47 0.61
N ASP A 166 -5.25 -22.71 1.31
CA ASP A 166 -5.58 -21.33 1.73
C ASP A 166 -5.83 -20.44 0.50
N LYS A 167 -4.95 -20.54 -0.50
CA LYS A 167 -5.05 -19.75 -1.74
C LYS A 167 -6.36 -20.02 -2.46
N ASN A 168 -6.72 -21.30 -2.60
CA ASN A 168 -7.97 -21.71 -3.23
C ASN A 168 -9.20 -21.42 -2.35
N TYR A 169 -9.04 -21.31 -1.03
CA TYR A 169 -10.13 -20.91 -0.14
C TYR A 169 -10.59 -19.48 -0.43
N TYR A 170 -9.67 -18.55 -0.72
CA TYR A 170 -10.01 -17.16 -1.03
C TYR A 170 -10.44 -16.92 -2.50
N SER A 171 -10.23 -17.89 -3.39
CA SER A 171 -10.70 -17.80 -4.78
C SER A 171 -12.08 -18.42 -4.97
N SER A 172 -12.92 -17.78 -5.79
CA SER A 172 -14.14 -18.41 -6.32
C SER A 172 -13.82 -19.67 -7.13
N ASP A 173 -14.80 -20.57 -7.27
CA ASP A 173 -14.62 -21.86 -7.93
C ASP A 173 -14.02 -21.76 -9.35
N ALA A 174 -14.32 -20.69 -10.09
CA ALA A 174 -13.78 -20.45 -11.42
C ALA A 174 -12.31 -20.00 -11.43
N ASN A 175 -11.79 -19.51 -10.29
CA ASN A 175 -10.46 -18.91 -10.16
C ASN A 175 -9.53 -19.72 -9.23
N LYS A 176 -9.88 -20.98 -8.92
CA LYS A 176 -9.02 -21.89 -8.15
C LYS A 176 -7.89 -22.44 -9.03
N ASP A 177 -6.76 -21.74 -9.01
CA ASP A 177 -5.55 -22.06 -9.78
C ASP A 177 -4.30 -22.30 -8.90
N GLY A 178 -4.49 -22.32 -7.57
CA GLY A 178 -3.42 -22.48 -6.58
C GLY A 178 -2.54 -21.24 -6.38
N ARG A 179 -2.84 -20.11 -7.02
CA ARG A 179 -2.14 -18.82 -6.83
C ARG A 179 -2.83 -17.96 -5.77
N GLY A 180 -4.15 -18.03 -5.71
CA GLY A 180 -5.00 -17.33 -4.73
C GLY A 180 -5.09 -15.84 -5.04
N ARG A 181 -6.28 -15.27 -4.91
CA ARG A 181 -6.51 -13.85 -5.22
C ARG A 181 -7.63 -13.24 -4.38
N ALA A 182 -7.52 -11.96 -4.12
CA ALA A 182 -8.58 -11.17 -3.52
C ALA A 182 -9.68 -10.89 -4.56
N GLU A 183 -10.92 -11.18 -4.22
CA GLU A 183 -12.07 -11.00 -5.10
C GLU A 183 -13.07 -10.02 -4.51
N TYR A 184 -13.17 -8.82 -5.09
CA TYR A 184 -14.00 -7.71 -4.57
C TYR A 184 -15.39 -7.59 -5.20
N TYR A 185 -15.94 -8.69 -5.69
CA TYR A 185 -17.31 -8.78 -6.20
C TYR A 185 -18.19 -9.58 -5.24
N TYR A 186 -19.52 -9.51 -5.41
CA TYR A 186 -20.50 -9.96 -4.41
C TYR A 186 -20.30 -11.40 -3.88
N SER A 187 -19.83 -12.33 -4.71
CA SER A 187 -19.58 -13.73 -4.33
C SER A 187 -18.13 -14.04 -3.97
N GLY A 188 -17.24 -13.05 -4.04
CA GLY A 188 -15.81 -13.22 -3.85
C GLY A 188 -15.40 -13.16 -2.37
N LEU A 189 -14.24 -13.75 -2.08
CA LEU A 189 -13.55 -13.59 -0.80
C LEU A 189 -12.27 -12.80 -1.04
N ALA A 190 -11.96 -11.88 -0.15
CA ALA A 190 -10.79 -11.01 -0.33
C ALA A 190 -9.72 -11.23 0.75
N GLY A 191 -10.09 -11.85 1.87
CA GLY A 191 -9.15 -12.19 2.93
C GLY A 191 -8.51 -10.96 3.60
N VAL A 192 -7.59 -11.23 4.54
CA VAL A 192 -6.72 -10.20 5.14
C VAL A 192 -5.33 -10.38 4.58
#